data_AF-A0A7R9JKN8-F1
#
_entry.id   AF-A0A7R9JKN8-F1
#
_cell.length_a   1.000
_cell.length_b   1.000
_cell.length_c   1.000
_cell.angle_alpha   90.00
_cell.angle_beta   90.00
_cell.angle_gamma   90.00
#
_symmetry.space_group_name_H-M   'P 1'
#
loop_
_entity.id
_entity.type
_entity.pdbx_description
1 polymer ?
#
loop_
_entity_poly.entity_id
_entity_poly.type
_entity_poly.pdbx_seq_one_letter_code
_entity_poly.pdbx_strand_id
1 'polypeptide(L)'
;TGFYRVNYDDTNWNLIVSHLNTELFIDIHVLNRAQLLDDSLNLARAGILDYTTALNITKYLSREDDYIPWYSAFTAFSFLDARLIGVEEEYQLFKEVNPNWLGSRVENHLGKAIPVYPTEIRTSISPSSAFELNTTSALANYATEAAAKEKLAQKIASPSTVTIPADVSSVVYCTALREGGEEEWTFLKAQYDSSNVGTEQVLLLTALGCSTGTQIITK
;
A
#
# COMPACT_ATOMS: atom_id res chain seq x y z
N THR A 1 12.88 23.18 9.33
CA THR A 1 13.11 21.98 8.49
C THR A 1 14.50 22.07 7.89
N GLY A 2 15.16 20.93 7.67
CA GLY A 2 16.50 20.85 7.10
C GLY A 2 16.60 19.68 6.10
N PHE A 3 17.42 19.83 5.06
CA PHE A 3 17.60 18.83 4.01
C PHE A 3 18.77 17.90 4.36
N TYR A 4 18.56 17.04 5.36
CA TYR A 4 19.53 16.05 5.81
C TYR A 4 18.82 14.90 6.53
N ARG A 5 19.48 13.74 6.61
CA ARG A 5 19.05 12.60 7.42
C ARG A 5 19.68 12.68 8.81
N VAL A 6 19.01 12.13 9.81
CA VAL A 6 19.53 12.07 11.18
C VAL A 6 19.85 10.63 11.55
N ASN A 7 21.10 10.38 11.95
CA ASN A 7 21.50 9.13 12.55
C ASN A 7 21.80 9.35 14.03
N TYR A 8 21.29 8.48 14.88
CA TYR A 8 21.54 8.48 16.31
C TYR A 8 22.51 7.36 16.67
N ASP A 9 23.11 7.43 17.86
CA ASP A 9 23.82 6.29 18.43
C ASP A 9 22.83 5.18 18.84
N ASP A 10 23.36 3.98 19.08
CA ASP A 10 22.57 2.80 19.42
C ASP A 10 21.69 2.99 20.66
N THR A 11 22.14 3.77 21.65
CA THR A 11 21.35 4.02 22.87
C THR A 11 20.11 4.82 22.51
N ASN A 12 20.28 5.89 21.75
CA ASN A 12 19.16 6.72 21.31
C ASN A 12 18.21 5.98 20.36
N TRP A 13 18.74 5.18 19.42
CA TRP A 13 17.89 4.33 18.59
C TRP A 13 17.06 3.34 19.42
N ASN A 14 17.67 2.70 20.42
CA ASN A 14 16.96 1.78 21.31
C ASN A 14 15.87 2.47 22.13
N LEU A 15 16.11 3.70 22.59
CA LEU A 15 15.10 4.51 23.28
C LEU A 15 13.94 4.86 22.35
N ILE A 16 14.23 5.27 21.11
CA ILE A 16 13.23 5.57 20.08
C ILE A 16 12.39 4.33 19.78
N VAL A 17 13.02 3.19 19.51
CA VAL A 17 12.35 1.90 19.26
C VAL A 17 11.44 1.55 20.43
N SER A 18 11.94 1.67 21.65
CA SER A 18 11.18 1.35 22.86
C SER A 18 9.95 2.24 23.00
N HIS A 19 10.11 3.56 22.81
CA HIS A 19 9.00 4.51 22.91
C HIS A 19 7.95 4.35 21.81
N LEU A 20 8.39 4.24 20.55
CA LEU A 20 7.48 3.98 19.42
C LEU A 20 6.69 2.68 19.62
N ASN A 21 7.29 1.67 20.25
CA ASN A 21 6.61 0.41 20.52
C ASN A 21 5.66 0.43 21.74
N THR A 22 5.32 1.60 22.28
CA THR A 22 4.28 1.79 23.31
C THR A 22 3.01 2.41 22.72
N GLU A 23 1.97 2.56 23.54
CA GLU A 23 0.77 3.36 23.20
C GLU A 23 1.05 4.87 23.15
N LEU A 24 2.20 5.31 23.67
CA LEU A 24 2.60 6.72 23.71
C LEU A 24 3.33 7.17 22.45
N PHE A 25 3.42 6.34 21.40
CA PHE A 25 4.09 6.70 20.16
C PHE A 25 3.56 8.01 19.54
N ILE A 26 2.29 8.33 19.81
CA ILE A 26 1.61 9.57 19.40
C ILE A 26 2.24 10.84 19.98
N ASP A 27 3.05 10.74 21.05
CA ASP A 27 3.79 11.86 21.64
C ASP A 27 4.84 12.40 20.66
N ILE A 28 5.34 11.53 19.78
CA ILE A 28 6.17 11.93 18.64
C ILE A 28 5.25 12.42 17.53
N HIS A 29 5.43 13.68 17.12
CA HIS A 29 4.67 14.28 16.02
C HIS A 29 4.70 13.42 14.75
N VAL A 30 3.58 13.35 14.03
CA VAL A 30 3.41 12.51 12.83
C VAL A 30 4.55 12.65 11.80
N LEU A 31 4.99 13.88 11.53
CA LEU A 31 6.10 14.13 10.60
C LEU A 31 7.44 13.58 11.11
N ASN A 32 7.66 13.56 12.42
CA ASN A 32 8.87 13.00 13.00
C ASN A 32 8.83 11.47 12.99
N ARG A 33 7.65 10.86 13.19
CA ARG A 33 7.50 9.40 13.05
C ARG A 33 7.78 8.95 11.61
N ALA A 34 7.25 9.69 10.64
CA ALA A 34 7.56 9.51 9.22
C ALA A 34 9.06 9.66 8.94
N GLN A 35 9.70 10.71 9.47
CA GLN A 35 11.14 10.89 9.33
C GLN A 35 11.94 9.74 9.96
N LEU A 36 11.57 9.27 11.16
CA LEU A 36 12.27 8.16 11.82
C LEU A 36 12.21 6.87 11.00
N LEU A 37 11.07 6.58 10.37
CA LEU A 37 10.93 5.46 9.43
C LEU A 37 11.81 5.67 8.19
N ASP A 38 11.69 6.82 7.52
CA ASP A 38 12.45 7.11 6.29
C ASP A 38 13.97 7.10 6.54
N ASP A 39 14.45 7.78 7.58
CA ASP A 39 15.87 7.85 7.92
C ASP A 39 16.41 6.48 8.31
N SER A 40 15.76 5.75 9.24
CA SER A 40 16.26 4.46 9.69
C SER A 40 16.34 3.43 8.57
N LEU A 41 15.31 3.35 7.69
CA LEU A 41 15.28 2.39 6.60
C LEU A 41 16.29 2.73 5.49
N ASN A 42 16.51 4.02 5.19
CA ASN A 42 17.53 4.43 4.24
C ASN A 42 18.96 4.30 4.81
N LEU A 43 19.17 4.57 6.10
CA LEU A 43 20.44 4.34 6.78
C LEU A 43 20.79 2.85 6.82
N ALA A 44 19.80 1.98 7.07
CA ALA A 44 19.99 0.54 7.02
C ALA A 44 20.33 0.05 5.61
N ARG A 45 19.61 0.56 4.60
CA ARG A 45 19.93 0.30 3.19
C ARG A 45 21.35 0.73 2.81
N ALA A 46 21.86 1.81 3.41
CA ALA A 46 23.22 2.29 3.19
C ALA A 46 24.29 1.52 4.02
N GLY A 47 23.89 0.56 4.86
CA GLY A 47 24.78 -0.16 5.76
C GLY A 47 25.31 0.68 6.92
N ILE A 48 24.69 1.83 7.21
CA ILE A 48 25.08 2.76 8.28
C ILE A 48 24.38 2.40 9.61
N LEU A 49 23.15 1.87 9.52
CA LEU A 49 22.36 1.38 10.65
C LEU A 49 22.11 -0.12 10.50
N ASP A 50 22.07 -0.88 11.59
CA ASP A 50 21.70 -2.28 11.53
C ASP A 50 20.22 -2.46 11.12
N TYR A 51 19.96 -3.38 10.19
CA TYR A 51 18.59 -3.67 9.74
C TYR A 51 17.68 -4.11 10.89
N THR A 52 18.21 -4.77 11.92
CA THR A 52 17.47 -5.14 13.12
C THR A 52 16.86 -3.92 13.80
N THR A 53 17.62 -2.83 13.92
CA THR A 53 17.13 -1.58 14.51
C THR A 53 16.05 -0.94 13.64
N ALA A 54 16.29 -0.83 12.33
CA ALA A 54 15.32 -0.25 11.40
C ALA A 54 14.00 -1.06 11.36
N LEU A 55 14.08 -2.39 11.31
CA LEU A 55 12.90 -3.27 11.34
C LEU A 55 12.21 -3.29 12.72
N ASN A 56 12.94 -3.04 13.81
CA ASN A 56 12.32 -2.88 15.12
C ASN A 56 11.49 -1.58 15.23
N ILE A 57 11.87 -0.53 14.50
CA ILE A 57 11.06 0.69 14.38
C ILE A 57 9.74 0.33 13.70
N THR A 58 9.75 -0.37 12.56
CA THR A 58 8.52 -0.63 11.79
C THR A 58 7.44 -1.43 12.55
N LYS A 59 7.80 -2.14 13.63
CA LYS A 59 6.85 -2.89 14.48
C LYS A 59 5.72 -2.02 15.04
N TYR A 60 5.96 -0.72 15.26
CA TYR A 60 4.92 0.15 15.78
C TYR A 60 3.81 0.46 14.77
N LEU A 61 4.05 0.25 13.46
CA LEU A 61 3.08 0.53 12.39
C LEU A 61 1.75 -0.19 12.59
N SER A 62 1.73 -1.35 13.25
CA SER A 62 0.49 -2.04 13.68
C SER A 62 -0.48 -1.17 14.50
N ARG A 63 0.02 -0.10 15.13
CA ARG A 63 -0.78 0.88 15.89
C ARG A 63 -0.86 2.26 15.22
N GLU A 64 -0.15 2.47 14.12
CA GLU A 64 -0.11 3.75 13.40
C GLU A 64 -1.35 3.93 12.52
N ASP A 65 -1.94 5.12 12.59
CA ASP A 65 -3.15 5.48 11.83
C ASP A 65 -2.91 6.63 10.85
N ASP A 66 -1.83 7.38 11.02
CA ASP A 66 -1.52 8.47 10.12
C ASP A 66 -0.93 7.95 8.80
N TYR A 67 -1.36 8.57 7.71
CA TYR A 67 -0.90 8.23 6.36
C TYR A 67 0.60 8.47 6.13
N ILE A 68 1.14 9.57 6.67
CA ILE A 68 2.50 10.03 6.34
C ILE A 68 3.58 9.02 6.80
N PRO A 69 3.51 8.45 8.02
CA PRO A 69 4.43 7.39 8.43
C PRO A 69 4.28 6.10 7.62
N TRP A 70 3.04 5.69 7.31
CA TRP A 70 2.78 4.54 6.43
C TRP A 70 3.39 4.71 5.05
N TYR A 71 3.21 5.88 4.43
CA TYR A 71 3.81 6.20 3.14
C TYR A 71 5.34 6.06 3.19
N SER A 72 5.96 6.62 4.24
CA SER A 72 7.41 6.53 4.44
C SER A 72 7.88 5.08 4.52
N ALA A 73 7.17 4.23 5.28
CA ALA A 73 7.47 2.80 5.37
C ALA A 73 7.28 2.06 4.04
N PHE A 74 6.20 2.34 3.29
CA PHE A 74 5.91 1.67 2.02
C PHE A 74 7.02 1.86 0.99
N THR A 75 7.62 3.05 0.91
CA THR A 75 8.73 3.29 -0.04
C THR A 75 9.91 2.33 0.20
N ALA A 76 10.24 2.05 1.46
CA ALA A 76 11.28 1.11 1.84
C ALA A 76 10.83 -0.35 1.67
N PHE A 77 9.57 -0.67 1.97
CA PHE A 77 9.03 -2.01 1.76
C PHE A 77 8.96 -2.40 0.29
N SER A 78 8.63 -1.48 -0.61
CA SER A 78 8.70 -1.74 -2.06
C SER A 78 10.12 -2.06 -2.52
N PHE A 79 11.13 -1.42 -1.93
CA PHE A 79 12.52 -1.77 -2.21
C PHE A 79 12.87 -3.18 -1.70
N LEU A 80 12.48 -3.52 -0.47
CA LEU A 80 12.74 -4.83 0.12
C LEU A 80 12.01 -5.94 -0.65
N ASP A 81 10.73 -5.74 -0.98
CA ASP A 81 9.92 -6.66 -1.79
C ASP A 81 10.62 -7.01 -3.11
N ALA A 82 11.02 -5.98 -3.88
CA ALA A 82 11.72 -6.16 -5.15
C ALA A 82 13.08 -6.85 -5.04
N ARG A 83 13.71 -6.83 -3.85
CA ARG A 83 15.02 -7.46 -3.61
C ARG A 83 14.90 -8.88 -3.06
N LEU A 84 13.84 -9.15 -2.31
CA LEU A 84 13.63 -10.43 -1.63
C LEU A 84 12.82 -11.41 -2.49
N ILE A 85 12.06 -10.96 -3.48
CA ILE A 85 11.19 -11.83 -4.31
C ILE A 85 11.89 -13.06 -4.92
N GLY A 86 13.21 -13.03 -5.10
CA GLY A 86 14.01 -14.14 -5.63
C GLY A 86 14.56 -15.12 -4.58
N VAL A 87 14.36 -14.88 -3.29
CA VAL A 87 14.89 -15.70 -2.19
C VAL A 87 13.74 -16.16 -1.30
N GLU A 88 13.28 -17.39 -1.53
CA GLU A 88 11.99 -17.87 -1.03
C GLU A 88 11.84 -17.77 0.50
N GLU A 89 12.80 -18.27 1.28
CA GLU A 89 12.70 -18.32 2.74
C GLU A 89 12.60 -16.92 3.37
N GLU A 90 13.52 -16.01 3.00
CA GLU A 90 13.54 -14.63 3.47
C GLU A 90 12.34 -13.84 2.97
N TYR A 91 11.86 -14.13 1.75
CA TYR A 91 10.66 -13.49 1.22
C TYR A 91 9.40 -13.92 1.97
N GLN A 92 9.29 -15.20 2.35
CA GLN A 92 8.19 -15.67 3.20
C GLN A 92 8.25 -15.02 4.58
N LEU A 93 9.42 -14.94 5.21
CA LEU A 93 9.58 -14.23 6.49
C LEU A 93 9.18 -12.74 6.38
N PHE A 94 9.63 -12.06 5.32
CA PHE A 94 9.24 -10.68 5.05
C PHE A 94 7.72 -10.56 4.87
N LYS A 95 7.10 -11.51 4.17
CA LYS A 95 5.65 -11.63 3.97
C LYS A 95 4.89 -12.18 5.18
N GLU A 96 5.50 -12.65 6.26
CA GLU A 96 4.80 -13.05 7.49
C GLU A 96 4.76 -11.90 8.51
N VAL A 97 5.81 -11.07 8.49
CA VAL A 97 5.90 -9.86 9.29
C VAL A 97 4.95 -8.76 8.75
N ASN A 98 4.79 -8.66 7.43
CA ASN A 98 3.92 -7.68 6.74
C ASN A 98 2.38 -7.84 6.91
N PRO A 99 1.76 -9.03 6.83
CA PRO A 99 0.31 -9.22 6.88
C PRO A 99 -0.26 -8.93 8.26
N ASN A 100 0.57 -8.98 9.31
CA ASN A 100 0.15 -8.50 10.63
C ASN A 100 0.11 -6.96 10.71
N TRP A 101 0.83 -6.24 9.85
CA TRP A 101 0.81 -4.77 9.79
C TRP A 101 -0.38 -4.26 8.98
N LEU A 102 -0.66 -4.84 7.82
CA LEU A 102 -1.82 -4.48 6.99
C LEU A 102 -3.11 -5.19 7.45
N GLY A 103 -3.09 -6.51 7.64
CA GLY A 103 -4.28 -7.32 7.92
C GLY A 103 -5.01 -6.95 9.21
N SER A 104 -4.27 -6.65 10.28
CA SER A 104 -4.88 -6.33 11.59
C SER A 104 -5.60 -4.96 11.64
N ARG A 105 -5.25 -4.01 10.76
CA ARG A 105 -5.87 -2.66 10.71
C ARG A 105 -6.71 -2.40 9.48
N VAL A 106 -6.43 -3.06 8.35
CA VAL A 106 -7.39 -3.20 7.24
C VAL A 106 -8.70 -3.74 7.81
N GLU A 107 -8.70 -4.75 8.67
CA GLU A 107 -9.95 -5.23 9.27
C GLU A 107 -10.56 -4.29 10.33
N ASN A 108 -9.74 -3.64 11.18
CA ASN A 108 -10.24 -2.86 12.33
C ASN A 108 -10.65 -1.40 12.05
N HIS A 109 -10.06 -0.75 11.03
CA HIS A 109 -10.45 0.62 10.63
C HIS A 109 -11.44 0.66 9.46
N LEU A 110 -11.67 -0.46 8.76
CA LEU A 110 -12.71 -0.55 7.74
C LEU A 110 -14.14 -0.71 8.28
N GLY A 111 -14.29 -1.06 9.56
CA GLY A 111 -15.60 -1.10 10.24
C GLY A 111 -16.08 0.26 10.74
N LYS A 112 -15.22 1.30 10.75
CA LYS A 112 -15.57 2.65 11.21
C LYS A 112 -15.17 3.64 10.14
N ALA A 113 -16.17 4.24 9.48
CA ALA A 113 -15.98 5.33 8.54
C ALA A 113 -14.93 6.33 9.09
N ILE A 114 -13.80 6.44 8.39
CA ILE A 114 -12.78 7.43 8.71
C ILE A 114 -13.44 8.81 8.61
N PRO A 115 -13.30 9.69 9.62
CA PRO A 115 -13.93 11.01 9.60
C PRO A 115 -13.41 11.78 8.39
N VAL A 116 -14.35 12.17 7.53
CA VAL A 116 -14.10 13.11 6.43
C VAL A 116 -13.61 14.41 7.06
N TYR A 117 -12.32 14.72 6.94
CA TYR A 117 -11.80 16.00 7.40
C TYR A 117 -12.48 17.13 6.59
N PRO A 118 -12.99 18.18 7.26
CA PRO A 118 -13.66 19.28 6.58
C PRO A 118 -12.76 19.91 5.50
N THR A 119 -13.42 20.28 4.41
CA THR A 119 -12.92 20.78 3.13
C THR A 119 -12.06 22.06 3.18
N GLU A 120 -11.68 22.53 4.37
CA GLU A 120 -10.99 23.79 4.61
C GLU A 120 -9.45 23.66 4.58
N ILE A 121 -8.90 22.44 4.67
CA ILE A 121 -7.45 22.17 4.48
C ILE A 121 -7.13 21.90 3.00
N ARG A 122 -7.77 22.64 2.09
CA ARG A 122 -7.62 22.44 0.64
C ARG A 122 -6.64 23.42 -0.02
N THR A 123 -6.08 24.34 0.76
CA THR A 123 -5.24 25.44 0.25
C THR A 123 -3.75 25.30 0.57
N SER A 124 -3.33 24.31 1.38
CA SER A 124 -1.93 24.16 1.81
C SER A 124 -1.32 22.78 1.61
N ILE A 125 -2.06 21.82 1.07
CA ILE A 125 -1.55 20.46 0.83
C ILE A 125 -1.76 20.12 -0.65
N SER A 126 -0.71 19.61 -1.30
CA SER A 126 -0.73 19.32 -2.73
C SER A 126 -1.83 18.32 -3.08
N PRO A 127 -2.46 18.43 -4.25
CA PRO A 127 -3.53 17.53 -4.70
C PRO A 127 -3.23 16.03 -4.62
N SER A 128 -1.95 15.64 -4.53
CA SER A 128 -1.48 14.26 -4.41
C SER A 128 -1.90 13.58 -3.09
N SER A 129 -1.89 14.28 -1.95
CA SER A 129 -2.15 13.64 -0.65
C SER A 129 -3.63 13.42 -0.34
N ALA A 130 -4.52 14.18 -0.98
CA ALA A 130 -5.97 13.96 -0.88
C ALA A 130 -6.42 12.74 -1.71
N PHE A 131 -5.68 12.40 -2.77
CA PHE A 131 -5.87 11.20 -3.57
C PHE A 131 -5.44 9.95 -2.79
N GLU A 132 -4.37 10.05 -2.01
CA GLU A 132 -3.74 8.93 -1.33
C GLU A 132 -4.52 8.41 -0.09
N LEU A 133 -5.28 9.28 0.60
CA LEU A 133 -6.14 8.90 1.74
C LEU A 133 -7.45 8.21 1.34
N ASN A 134 -7.99 8.52 0.16
CA ASN A 134 -9.19 7.85 -0.37
C ASN A 134 -8.86 6.48 -0.94
N THR A 135 -7.67 6.34 -1.55
CA THR A 135 -7.22 5.06 -2.10
C THR A 135 -7.12 3.99 -1.01
N THR A 136 -6.56 4.25 0.17
CA THR A 136 -6.39 3.22 1.22
C THR A 136 -7.69 2.59 1.72
N SER A 137 -8.76 3.36 1.95
CA SER A 137 -10.04 2.83 2.46
C SER A 137 -10.76 1.93 1.46
N ALA A 138 -10.69 2.28 0.18
CA ALA A 138 -11.35 1.53 -0.86
C ALA A 138 -10.43 0.38 -1.30
N LEU A 139 -9.11 0.57 -1.34
CA LEU A 139 -8.10 -0.49 -1.54
C LEU A 139 -8.25 -1.58 -0.50
N ALA A 140 -8.57 -1.24 0.74
CA ALA A 140 -8.70 -2.16 1.85
C ALA A 140 -10.02 -2.97 1.82
N ASN A 141 -11.13 -2.41 1.32
CA ASN A 141 -12.35 -3.18 0.99
C ASN A 141 -12.17 -4.16 -0.19
N TYR A 142 -11.20 -3.90 -1.07
CA TYR A 142 -10.86 -4.74 -2.22
C TYR A 142 -9.48 -5.41 -2.08
N ALA A 143 -8.85 -5.32 -0.91
CA ALA A 143 -7.46 -5.74 -0.69
C ALA A 143 -7.34 -7.26 -0.65
N THR A 144 -8.43 -7.93 -0.25
CA THR A 144 -8.47 -9.38 -0.31
C THR A 144 -8.73 -9.82 -1.74
N GLU A 145 -8.02 -10.88 -2.15
CA GLU A 145 -8.21 -11.51 -3.46
C GLU A 145 -9.68 -11.88 -3.68
N ALA A 146 -10.36 -12.36 -2.63
CA ALA A 146 -11.78 -12.69 -2.67
C ALA A 146 -12.68 -11.49 -3.00
N ALA A 147 -12.48 -10.34 -2.34
CA ALA A 147 -13.29 -9.15 -2.57
C ALA A 147 -13.03 -8.53 -3.95
N ALA A 148 -11.78 -8.52 -4.41
CA ALA A 148 -11.43 -8.08 -5.76
C ALA A 148 -12.10 -8.95 -6.83
N LYS A 149 -12.01 -10.28 -6.68
CA LYS A 149 -12.67 -11.25 -7.57
C LYS A 149 -14.19 -11.08 -7.57
N GLU A 150 -14.81 -11.03 -6.39
CA GLU A 150 -16.25 -10.86 -6.28
C GLU A 150 -16.72 -9.57 -6.96
N LYS A 151 -15.98 -8.47 -6.77
CA LYS A 151 -16.37 -7.19 -7.37
C LYS A 151 -16.23 -7.20 -8.88
N LEU A 152 -15.17 -7.81 -9.41
CA LEU A 152 -15.01 -7.95 -10.85
C LEU A 152 -16.10 -8.87 -11.44
N ALA A 153 -16.43 -9.97 -10.76
CA ALA A 153 -17.52 -10.86 -11.17
C ALA A 153 -18.88 -10.13 -11.20
N GLN A 154 -19.19 -9.32 -10.18
CA GLN A 154 -20.38 -8.45 -10.17
C GLN A 154 -20.37 -7.47 -11.35
N LYS A 155 -19.21 -6.88 -11.67
CA LYS A 155 -19.04 -5.97 -12.81
C LYS A 155 -19.26 -6.68 -14.16
N ILE A 156 -18.78 -7.91 -14.31
CA ILE A 156 -18.98 -8.73 -15.51
C ILE A 156 -20.47 -9.08 -15.67
N ALA A 157 -21.12 -9.51 -14.59
CA ALA A 157 -22.53 -9.89 -14.61
C ALA A 157 -23.47 -8.70 -14.87
N SER A 158 -23.09 -7.47 -14.49
CA SER A 158 -23.90 -6.27 -14.72
C SER A 158 -23.05 -5.04 -15.06
N PRO A 159 -22.54 -4.94 -16.30
CA PRO A 159 -21.56 -3.93 -16.69
C PRO A 159 -22.05 -2.48 -16.58
N SER A 160 -23.35 -2.25 -16.73
CA SER A 160 -23.96 -0.91 -16.71
C SER A 160 -24.38 -0.43 -15.32
N THR A 161 -24.55 -1.33 -14.35
CA THR A 161 -25.07 -0.99 -13.01
C THR A 161 -23.98 -1.01 -11.95
N VAL A 162 -23.03 -1.95 -12.04
CA VAL A 162 -21.93 -2.05 -11.09
C VAL A 162 -20.81 -1.12 -11.55
N THR A 163 -20.41 -0.20 -10.68
CA THR A 163 -19.27 0.69 -10.91
C THR A 163 -18.19 0.40 -9.88
N ILE A 164 -16.96 0.26 -10.35
CA ILE A 164 -15.77 0.16 -9.50
C ILE A 164 -15.23 1.59 -9.39
N PRO A 165 -15.10 2.17 -8.18
CA PRO A 165 -14.59 3.53 -8.03
C PRO A 165 -13.19 3.68 -8.64
N ALA A 166 -12.93 4.84 -9.27
CA ALA A 166 -11.67 5.10 -9.95
C ALA A 166 -10.46 4.90 -9.02
N ASP A 167 -10.57 5.36 -7.76
CA ASP A 167 -9.51 5.31 -6.74
C ASP A 167 -9.03 3.89 -6.39
N VAL A 168 -9.77 2.84 -6.75
CA VAL A 168 -9.42 1.43 -6.45
C VAL A 168 -9.35 0.52 -7.64
N SER A 169 -9.78 1.02 -8.79
CA SER A 169 -9.88 0.26 -10.02
C SER A 169 -8.57 -0.47 -10.35
N SER A 170 -7.42 0.16 -10.10
CA SER A 170 -6.09 -0.43 -10.33
C SER A 170 -5.87 -1.71 -9.54
N VAL A 171 -6.20 -1.71 -8.25
CA VAL A 171 -6.02 -2.88 -7.40
C VAL A 171 -7.10 -3.90 -7.60
N VAL A 172 -8.37 -3.50 -7.77
CA VAL A 172 -9.46 -4.46 -8.06
C VAL A 172 -9.13 -5.24 -9.33
N TYR A 173 -8.81 -4.54 -10.43
CA TYR A 173 -8.55 -5.21 -11.71
C TYR A 173 -7.28 -6.06 -11.68
N CYS A 174 -6.17 -5.52 -11.16
CA CYS A 174 -4.91 -6.26 -11.12
C CYS A 174 -4.99 -7.49 -10.19
N THR A 175 -5.55 -7.35 -8.99
CA THR A 175 -5.70 -8.46 -8.03
C THR A 175 -6.66 -9.52 -8.55
N ALA A 176 -7.80 -9.13 -9.12
CA ALA A 176 -8.75 -10.08 -9.67
C ALA A 176 -8.17 -10.86 -10.87
N LEU A 177 -7.37 -10.22 -11.73
CA LEU A 177 -6.73 -10.89 -12.87
C LEU A 177 -5.55 -11.78 -12.48
N ARG A 178 -4.82 -11.46 -11.41
CA ARG A 178 -3.69 -12.29 -10.92
C ARG A 178 -4.11 -13.73 -10.64
N GLU A 179 -5.32 -13.89 -10.11
CA GLU A 179 -5.90 -15.16 -9.70
C GLU A 179 -7.12 -15.55 -10.56
N GLY A 180 -7.39 -14.79 -11.62
CA GLY A 180 -8.52 -14.94 -12.53
C GLY A 180 -8.18 -15.72 -13.79
N GLY A 181 -9.16 -15.88 -14.68
CA GLY A 181 -9.04 -16.67 -15.90
C GLY A 181 -9.23 -15.86 -17.18
N GLU A 182 -9.53 -16.59 -18.26
CA GLU A 182 -9.74 -16.02 -19.59
C GLU A 182 -11.00 -15.13 -19.66
N GLU A 183 -12.02 -15.41 -18.85
CA GLU A 183 -13.26 -14.63 -18.79
C GLU A 183 -13.00 -13.20 -18.30
N GLU A 184 -12.39 -13.04 -17.12
CA GLU A 184 -12.08 -11.73 -16.55
C GLU A 184 -11.15 -10.93 -17.46
N TRP A 185 -10.16 -11.61 -18.04
CA TRP A 185 -9.19 -10.98 -18.93
C TRP A 185 -9.85 -10.49 -20.22
N THR A 186 -10.68 -11.32 -20.85
CA THR A 186 -11.39 -10.96 -22.10
C THR A 186 -12.35 -9.80 -21.86
N PHE A 187 -13.03 -9.79 -20.71
CA PHE A 187 -13.91 -8.68 -20.34
C PHE A 187 -13.14 -7.36 -20.25
N LEU A 188 -12.04 -7.31 -19.48
CA LEU A 188 -11.25 -6.09 -19.32
C LEU A 188 -10.53 -5.68 -20.61
N LYS A 189 -10.14 -6.63 -21.47
CA LYS A 189 -9.60 -6.35 -22.79
C LYS A 189 -10.63 -5.69 -23.70
N ALA A 190 -11.89 -6.14 -23.67
CA ALA A 190 -12.97 -5.50 -24.41
C ALA A 190 -13.25 -4.08 -23.91
N GLN A 191 -13.19 -3.85 -22.58
CA GLN A 191 -13.27 -2.49 -22.03
C GLN A 191 -12.14 -1.59 -22.55
N TYR A 192 -10.91 -2.11 -22.57
CA TYR A 192 -9.75 -1.39 -23.08
C TYR A 192 -9.91 -0.99 -24.56
N ASP A 193 -10.35 -1.93 -25.41
CA ASP A 193 -10.56 -1.70 -26.84
C ASP A 193 -11.68 -0.69 -27.13
N SER A 194 -12.68 -0.62 -26.23
CA SER A 194 -13.82 0.30 -26.36
C SER A 194 -13.58 1.69 -25.75
N SER A 195 -12.62 1.81 -24.83
CA SER A 195 -12.36 3.07 -24.13
C SER A 195 -11.71 4.10 -25.04
N ASN A 196 -12.17 5.34 -24.95
CA ASN A 196 -11.57 6.51 -25.60
C ASN A 196 -10.83 7.42 -24.60
N VAL A 197 -10.69 6.98 -23.34
CA VAL A 197 -10.07 7.75 -22.26
C VAL A 197 -8.66 7.19 -22.00
N GLY A 198 -7.63 7.98 -22.31
CA GLY A 198 -6.24 7.52 -22.22
C GLY A 198 -5.83 7.03 -20.83
N THR A 199 -6.31 7.66 -19.75
CA THR A 199 -6.02 7.22 -18.37
C THR A 199 -6.66 5.87 -18.04
N GLU A 200 -7.85 5.60 -18.58
CA GLU A 200 -8.54 4.32 -18.42
C GLU A 200 -7.85 3.22 -19.24
N GLN A 201 -7.40 3.55 -20.45
CA GLN A 201 -6.61 2.62 -21.26
C GLN A 201 -5.30 2.20 -20.56
N VAL A 202 -4.56 3.14 -19.97
CA VAL A 202 -3.33 2.82 -19.20
C VAL A 202 -3.63 1.95 -17.99
N LEU A 203 -4.69 2.26 -17.25
CA LEU A 203 -5.16 1.48 -16.11
C LEU A 203 -5.49 0.03 -16.51
N LEU A 204 -6.31 -0.15 -17.55
CA LEU A 204 -6.75 -1.46 -18.02
C LEU A 204 -5.57 -2.25 -18.59
N LEU A 205 -4.69 -1.61 -19.36
CA LEU A 205 -3.49 -2.25 -19.90
C LEU A 205 -2.56 -2.74 -18.80
N THR A 206 -2.36 -1.93 -17.75
CA THR A 206 -1.57 -2.32 -16.57
C THR A 206 -2.19 -3.52 -15.87
N ALA A 207 -3.51 -3.52 -15.69
CA ALA A 207 -4.22 -4.63 -15.06
C ALA A 207 -4.17 -5.92 -15.88
N LEU A 208 -4.32 -5.85 -17.21
CA LEU A 208 -4.22 -7.00 -18.12
C LEU A 208 -2.87 -7.73 -18.00
N GLY A 209 -1.79 -6.99 -17.69
CA GLY A 209 -0.47 -7.54 -17.41
C GLY A 209 -0.32 -8.25 -16.06
N CYS A 210 -1.30 -8.12 -15.16
CA CYS A 210 -1.26 -8.79 -13.85
C CYS A 210 -1.67 -10.27 -13.90
N SER A 211 -2.22 -10.75 -15.02
CA SER A 211 -2.57 -12.17 -15.16
C SER A 211 -1.35 -13.07 -14.97
N THR A 212 -1.53 -14.21 -14.31
CA THR A 212 -0.49 -15.23 -14.14
C THR A 212 -0.59 -16.35 -15.18
N GLY A 213 -1.67 -16.37 -15.98
CA GLY A 213 -1.90 -17.37 -17.02
C GLY A 213 -0.92 -17.18 -18.18
N THR A 214 0.05 -18.09 -18.32
CA THR A 214 1.07 -18.02 -19.39
C THR A 214 0.47 -17.94 -20.79
N GLN A 215 -0.62 -18.66 -21.04
CA GLN A 215 -1.33 -18.61 -22.32
C GLN A 215 -2.08 -17.30 -22.56
N ILE A 216 -2.46 -16.58 -21.49
CA ILE A 216 -3.16 -15.30 -21.58
C ILE A 216 -2.16 -14.18 -21.88
N ILE A 217 -1.01 -14.18 -21.21
CA ILE A 217 0.03 -13.16 -21.37
C ILE A 217 0.73 -13.26 -22.75
N THR A 218 0.72 -14.45 -23.37
CA THR A 218 1.40 -14.70 -24.66
C THR A 218 0.52 -14.55 -25.90
N LYS A 219 -0.78 -14.24 -25.74
CA LYS A 219 -1.69 -13.91 -26.84
C LYS A 219 -1.34 -12.56 -27.46
#